data_AF-A0A2M8FBE9-F1
#
_entry.id   AF-A0A2M8FBE9-F1
#
_cell.length_a   1.000
_cell.length_b   1.000
_cell.length_c   1.000
_cell.angle_alpha   90.00
_cell.angle_beta   90.00
_cell.angle_gamma   90.00
#
_symmetry.space_group_name_H-M   'P 1'
#
loop_
_entity.id
_entity.type
_entity.pdbx_description
1 polymer ?
#
loop_
_entity_poly.entity_id
_entity_poly.type
_entity_poly.pdbx_seq_one_letter_code
_entity_poly.pdbx_strand_id
1 'polypeptide(L)'
;MVYSQKDKVSLLGEIERALSDIVFGSVELYVSDRKVTQITVRNIRKTSMEVGQAEKKRVQNIQNITISSNSRIEALKSTKNVISPE
;
A
#
# COMPACT_ATOMS: atom_id res chain seq x y z
N MET A 1 -6.49 44.10 -19.12
CA MET A 1 -5.47 43.90 -18.07
C MET A 1 -4.36 43.05 -18.69
N VAL A 2 -3.17 43.61 -18.91
CA VAL A 2 -2.01 42.92 -19.49
C VAL A 2 -1.10 42.53 -18.32
N TYR A 3 -0.79 41.24 -18.16
CA TYR A 3 0.15 40.81 -17.11
C TYR A 3 1.54 41.33 -17.40
N SER A 4 2.22 41.83 -16.37
CA SER A 4 3.62 42.19 -16.47
C SER A 4 4.44 40.94 -16.78
N GLN A 5 5.50 41.09 -17.58
CA GLN A 5 6.47 40.02 -17.85
C GLN A 5 6.99 39.42 -16.53
N LYS A 6 7.13 40.26 -15.49
CA LYS A 6 7.58 39.87 -14.15
C LYS A 6 6.60 38.91 -13.45
N ASP A 7 5.30 39.10 -13.62
CA ASP A 7 4.27 38.25 -13.01
C ASP A 7 4.24 36.87 -13.66
N LYS A 8 4.46 36.80 -14.98
CA LYS A 8 4.58 35.54 -15.72
C LYS A 8 5.80 34.72 -15.27
N VAL A 9 6.93 35.39 -15.07
CA VAL A 9 8.16 34.74 -14.58
C VAL A 9 7.98 34.22 -13.16
N SER A 10 7.25 34.94 -12.30
CA SER A 10 6.93 34.47 -10.94
C SER A 10 6.09 33.20 -10.95
N LEU A 11 5.01 33.18 -11.75
CA LEU A 11 4.10 32.04 -11.82
C LEU A 11 4.79 30.79 -12.39
N LEU A 12 5.60 30.94 -13.44
CA LEU A 12 6.36 29.81 -13.99
C LEU A 12 7.34 29.24 -12.96
N GLY A 13 8.02 30.11 -12.20
CA GLY A 13 8.92 29.68 -11.13
C GLY A 13 8.21 28.95 -9.98
N GLU A 14 6.98 29.36 -9.65
CA GLU A 14 6.15 28.64 -8.66
C GLU A 14 5.73 27.26 -9.16
N ILE A 15 5.35 27.14 -10.43
CA ILE A 15 4.99 25.85 -11.05
C ILE A 15 6.22 24.93 -11.13
N GLU A 16 7.37 25.45 -11.52
CA GLU A 16 8.62 24.68 -11.57
C GLU A 16 9.00 24.13 -10.20
N ARG A 17 8.90 24.93 -9.14
CA ARG A 17 9.13 24.48 -7.76
C ARG A 17 8.10 23.44 -7.31
N ALA A 18 6.83 23.65 -7.63
CA ALA A 18 5.79 22.67 -7.30
C ALA A 18 6.03 21.32 -7.98
N LEU A 19 6.55 21.32 -9.20
CA LEU A 19 6.90 20.11 -9.94
C LEU A 19 8.20 19.45 -9.45
N SER A 20 9.21 20.24 -9.08
CA SER A 20 10.51 19.70 -8.64
C SER A 20 10.42 18.86 -7.38
N ASP A 21 9.47 19.17 -6.51
CA ASP A 21 9.33 18.55 -5.19
C ASP A 21 8.52 17.24 -5.22
N ILE A 22 7.98 16.85 -6.39
CA ILE A 22 7.10 15.68 -6.53
C ILE A 22 7.85 14.50 -7.13
N VAL A 23 7.99 13.42 -6.36
CA VAL A 23 8.48 12.13 -6.87
C VAL A 23 7.35 11.34 -7.54
N PHE A 24 6.17 11.31 -6.92
CA PHE A 24 4.95 10.69 -7.44
C PHE A 24 3.76 11.53 -7.03
N GLY A 25 2.91 11.92 -7.97
CA GLY A 25 1.83 12.85 -7.67
C GLY A 25 1.32 13.61 -8.89
N SER A 26 0.62 14.71 -8.61
CA SER A 26 0.17 15.69 -9.59
C SER A 26 0.27 17.11 -9.03
N VAL A 27 0.49 18.08 -9.91
CA VAL A 27 0.25 19.50 -9.66
C VAL A 27 -1.06 19.87 -10.32
N GLU A 28 -1.95 20.51 -9.57
CA GLU A 28 -3.26 20.96 -10.02
C GLU A 28 -3.30 22.49 -10.03
N LEU A 29 -3.69 23.08 -11.15
CA LEU A 29 -3.78 24.52 -11.35
C LEU A 29 -5.24 24.93 -11.49
N TYR A 30 -5.70 25.82 -10.60
CA TYR A 30 -7.03 26.38 -10.67
C TYR A 30 -6.97 27.75 -11.33
N VAL A 31 -7.77 27.93 -12.37
CA VAL A 31 -7.80 29.16 -13.18
C VAL A 31 -9.21 29.73 -13.16
N SER A 32 -9.32 31.01 -12.77
CA SER A 32 -10.55 31.80 -12.88
C SER A 32 -10.23 33.14 -13.55
N ASP A 33 -11.11 33.67 -14.38
CA ASP A 33 -10.91 34.96 -15.07
C ASP A 33 -9.55 35.12 -15.77
N ARG A 34 -9.04 34.03 -16.36
CA ARG A 34 -7.69 33.97 -16.99
C ARG A 34 -6.55 34.28 -16.00
N LYS A 35 -6.74 33.99 -14.72
CA LYS A 35 -5.78 34.09 -13.60
C LYS A 35 -5.64 32.73 -12.94
N VAL A 36 -4.41 32.29 -12.69
CA VAL A 36 -4.19 31.21 -11.73
C VAL A 36 -4.52 31.77 -10.36
N THR A 37 -5.45 31.11 -9.66
CA THR A 37 -5.90 31.50 -8.32
C THR A 37 -5.37 30.58 -7.24
N GLN A 38 -5.03 29.34 -7.60
CA GLN A 38 -4.50 28.35 -6.68
C GLN A 38 -3.64 27.32 -7.41
N ILE A 39 -2.56 26.91 -6.76
CA ILE A 39 -1.71 25.78 -7.13
C ILE A 39 -1.78 24.77 -5.99
N THR A 40 -2.17 23.53 -6.29
CA THR A 40 -2.24 22.44 -5.31
C THR A 40 -1.26 21.35 -5.71
N VAL A 41 -0.49 20.85 -4.75
CA VAL A 41 0.41 19.71 -4.93
C VAL A 41 -0.20 18.48 -4.28
N ARG A 42 -0.49 17.45 -5.07
CA ARG A 42 -0.99 16.16 -4.61
C ARG A 42 0.12 15.13 -4.64
N ASN A 43 0.66 14.81 -3.47
CA ASN A 43 1.66 13.76 -3.30
C ASN A 43 0.99 12.38 -3.23
N ILE A 44 1.43 11.46 -4.08
CA ILE A 44 0.99 10.07 -4.11
C ILE A 44 2.11 9.20 -3.55
N ARG A 45 1.93 8.66 -2.35
CA ARG A 45 2.88 7.68 -1.81
C ARG A 45 2.53 6.30 -2.34
N LYS A 46 3.38 5.73 -3.20
CA LYS A 46 3.28 4.31 -3.56
C LYS A 46 3.57 3.47 -2.33
N THR A 47 2.62 2.62 -1.94
CA THR A 47 2.80 1.64 -0.88
C THR A 47 2.91 0.26 -1.52
N SER A 48 3.94 -0.50 -1.17
CA SER A 48 4.00 -1.93 -1.48
C SER A 48 3.32 -2.66 -0.34
N MET A 49 2.00 -2.75 -0.39
CA MET A 49 1.27 -3.71 0.43
C MET A 49 0.96 -4.89 -0.48
N GLU A 50 1.61 -6.03 -0.26
CA GLU A 50 1.17 -7.27 -0.89
C GLU A 50 -0.18 -7.66 -0.28
N VAL A 51 -1.26 -7.27 -0.97
CA VAL A 51 -2.62 -7.72 -0.71
C VAL A 51 -2.68 -9.22 -1.01
N GLY A 52 -2.17 -10.04 -0.08
CA GLY A 52 -2.02 -11.48 -0.27
C GLY A 52 -1.09 -12.18 0.71
N GLN A 53 -0.11 -11.50 1.31
CA GLN A 53 0.77 -12.16 2.30
C GLN A 53 0.07 -12.45 3.63
N ALA A 54 -0.87 -11.60 4.04
CA ALA A 54 -1.66 -11.83 5.24
C ALA A 54 -2.49 -13.12 5.14
N GLU A 55 -3.11 -13.38 3.98
CA GLU A 55 -3.88 -14.60 3.76
C GLU A 55 -2.97 -15.83 3.62
N LYS A 56 -1.82 -15.72 2.91
CA LYS A 56 -0.85 -16.82 2.81
C LYS A 56 -0.31 -17.25 4.17
N LYS A 57 0.04 -16.30 5.05
CA LYS A 57 0.47 -16.60 6.42
C LYS A 57 -0.64 -17.25 7.25
N ARG A 58 -1.89 -16.81 7.07
CA ARG A 58 -3.05 -17.38 7.78
C ARG A 58 -3.32 -18.83 7.35
N VAL A 59 -3.34 -19.09 6.05
CA VAL A 59 -3.55 -20.44 5.49
C VAL A 59 -2.43 -21.39 5.90
N GLN A 60 -1.17 -20.94 5.88
CA GLN A 60 -0.04 -21.76 6.30
C GLN A 60 -0.07 -22.11 7.79
N ASN A 61 -0.52 -21.18 8.64
CA ASN A 61 -0.68 -21.44 10.07
C ASN A 61 -1.79 -22.47 10.35
N ILE A 62 -2.92 -22.40 9.63
CA ILE A 62 -4.01 -23.38 9.74
C ILE A 62 -3.54 -24.78 9.32
N GLN A 63 -2.80 -24.89 8.20
CA GLN A 63 -2.26 -26.18 7.74
C GLN A 63 -1.32 -26.82 8.77
N ASN A 64 -0.45 -26.03 9.39
CA ASN A 64 0.46 -26.52 10.42
C ASN A 64 -0.29 -27.05 11.65
N ILE A 65 -1.37 -26.36 12.07
CA ILE A 65 -2.24 -26.81 13.18
C ILE A 65 -2.93 -28.14 12.83
N THR A 66 -3.47 -28.27 11.62
CA THR A 66 -4.14 -29.51 11.18
C THR A 66 -3.16 -30.69 11.12
N ILE A 67 -1.96 -30.49 10.56
CA ILE A 67 -0.94 -31.54 10.45
C ILE A 67 -0.46 -32.00 11.85
N SER A 68 -0.25 -31.06 12.78
CA SER A 68 0.13 -31.41 14.16
C SER A 68 -0.97 -32.15 14.93
N SER A 69 -2.24 -31.85 14.64
CA SER A 69 -3.38 -32.54 15.26
C SER A 69 -3.52 -33.97 14.75
N ASN A 70 -3.34 -34.19 13.45
CA ASN A 70 -3.45 -35.51 12.83
C ASN A 70 -2.31 -36.44 13.27
N SER A 71 -1.08 -35.94 13.35
CA SER A 71 0.07 -36.73 13.85
C SER A 71 -0.12 -37.16 15.31
N ARG A 72 -0.72 -36.32 16.16
CA ARG A 72 -1.08 -36.68 17.54
C ARG A 72 -2.19 -37.74 17.60
N ILE A 73 -3.19 -37.66 16.74
CA ILE A 73 -4.28 -38.64 16.66
C ILE A 73 -3.73 -40.01 16.22
N GLU A 74 -2.85 -40.04 15.22
CA GLU A 74 -2.23 -41.30 14.75
C GLU A 74 -1.33 -41.94 15.83
N ALA A 75 -0.57 -41.15 16.59
CA ALA A 75 0.19 -41.65 17.74
C ALA A 75 -0.70 -42.24 18.85
N LEU A 76 -1.86 -41.63 19.10
CA LEU A 76 -2.84 -42.12 20.09
C LEU A 76 -3.58 -43.39 19.62
N LYS A 77 -3.81 -43.56 18.32
CA LYS A 77 -4.37 -44.81 17.76
C LYS A 77 -3.38 -45.96 17.83
N SER A 78 -2.11 -45.69 17.52
CA SER A 78 -1.04 -46.69 17.57
C SER A 78 -0.82 -47.24 18.99
N THR A 79 -0.94 -46.39 20.02
CA THR A 79 -0.78 -46.79 21.43
C THR A 79 -1.97 -47.56 22.00
N LYS A 80 -3.19 -47.36 21.47
CA LYS A 80 -4.39 -48.11 21.89
C LYS A 80 -4.43 -49.56 21.38
N ASN A 81 -3.76 -49.87 20.28
CA ASN A 81 -3.67 -51.26 19.77
C ASN A 81 -2.66 -52.15 20.52
N VAL A 82 -1.93 -51.61 21.50
CA VAL A 82 -0.93 -52.37 22.28
C VAL A 82 -1.44 -52.76 23.67
N ILE A 83 -2.62 -52.27 24.08
CA ILE A 83 -3.17 -52.48 25.43
C ILE A 83 -4.48 -53.28 25.33
N SER A 84 -4.38 -54.53 24.90
CA SER A 84 -5.34 -55.58 25.27
C SER A 84 -4.52 -56.83 25.58
N PRO A 85 -4.21 -57.09 26.86
CA PRO A 85 -3.72 -58.40 27.25
C PRO A 85 -4.90 -59.37 27.24
N GLU A 86 -4.68 -60.53 26.62
CA GLU A 86 -5.49 -61.75 26.84
C GLU A 86 -5.57 -62.10 28.34
#